data_AF-A0A3D3B412-F1
#
_entry.id   AF-A0A3D3B412-F1
#
_cell.length_a   1.000
_cell.length_b   1.000
_cell.length_c   1.000
_cell.angle_alpha   90.00
_cell.angle_beta   90.00
_cell.angle_gamma   90.00
#
_symmetry.space_group_name_H-M   'P 1'
#
loop_
_entity.id
_entity.type
_entity.pdbx_description
1 polymer ?
#
loop_
_entity_poly.entity_id
_entity_poly.type
_entity_poly.pdbx_seq_one_letter_code
_entity_poly.pdbx_strand_id
1 'polypeptide(L)' 'RARVWAEGGAPNDLPLVEAGQKPEARPRDVFVYFIHEGKLRAPAAAMALIERLG' A
#
# COMPACT_ATOMS: atom_id res chain seq x y z
N ARG A 1 -6.46 -3.12 1.36
CA ARG A 1 -5.93 -1.95 0.61
C ARG A 1 -4.84 -2.33 -0.38
N ALA A 2 -3.77 -3.05 0.01
CA ALA A 2 -2.68 -3.40 -0.91
C ALA A 2 -3.14 -4.10 -2.22
N ARG A 3 -4.07 -5.07 -2.14
CA ARG A 3 -4.62 -5.75 -3.34
C ARG A 3 -5.34 -4.80 -4.31
N VAL A 4 -6.13 -3.85 -3.79
CA VAL A 4 -6.82 -2.83 -4.60
C VAL A 4 -5.82 -2.00 -5.41
N TRP A 5 -4.70 -1.62 -4.79
CA TRP A 5 -3.62 -0.94 -5.50
C TRP A 5 -2.97 -1.81 -6.58
N ALA A 6 -2.76 -3.10 -6.28
CA ALA A 6 -2.12 -4.04 -7.20
C ALA A 6 -2.99 -4.33 -8.44
N GLU A 7 -4.31 -4.32 -8.29
CA GLU A 7 -5.29 -4.42 -9.38
C GLU A 7 -5.39 -3.13 -10.22
N GLY A 8 -4.75 -2.04 -9.77
CA GLY A 8 -4.72 -0.76 -10.47
C GLY A 8 -5.72 0.28 -9.95
N GLY A 9 -6.48 -0.05 -8.91
CA GLY A 9 -7.40 0.86 -8.24
C GLY A 9 -6.70 1.74 -7.19
N ALA A 10 -7.49 2.60 -6.53
CA ALA A 10 -7.08 3.42 -5.39
C ALA A 10 -8.12 3.29 -4.27
N PRO A 11 -7.75 2.91 -3.03
CA PRO A 11 -8.65 2.90 -1.89
C PRO A 11 -9.23 4.29 -1.61
N ASN A 12 -10.51 4.35 -1.25
CA ASN A 12 -11.24 5.58 -0.97
C ASN A 12 -10.99 6.15 0.44
N ASP A 13 -10.25 5.42 1.28
CA ASP A 13 -10.02 5.71 2.70
C ASP A 13 -8.59 6.20 2.99
N LEU A 14 -7.86 6.60 1.95
CA LEU A 14 -6.50 7.14 2.05
C LEU A 14 -6.36 8.43 1.22
N PRO A 15 -5.84 9.53 1.81
CA PRO A 15 -5.50 10.71 1.03
C PRO A 15 -4.34 10.40 0.08
N LEU A 16 -4.45 10.89 -1.17
CA LEU A 16 -3.41 10.73 -2.19
C LEU A 16 -2.54 11.98 -2.26
N VAL A 17 -1.24 11.79 -2.52
CA VAL A 17 -0.30 12.89 -2.76
C VAL A 17 -0.71 13.69 -4.00
N GLU A 18 -1.11 13.01 -5.07
CA GLU A 18 -1.56 13.63 -6.33
C GLU A 18 -3.02 13.24 -6.63
N ALA A 19 -3.96 13.81 -5.87
CA ALA A 19 -5.39 13.46 -5.97
C ALA A 19 -6.04 13.76 -7.34
N GLY A 20 -5.44 14.63 -8.16
CA GLY A 20 -5.92 14.95 -9.50
C GLY A 20 -5.49 13.94 -10.57
N GLN A 21 -4.49 13.11 -10.29
CA GLN A 21 -3.97 12.14 -11.25
C GLN A 21 -4.75 10.83 -11.16
N LYS A 22 -5.37 10.45 -12.27
CA LYS A 22 -6.09 9.19 -12.41
C LYS A 22 -5.38 8.31 -13.43
N PRO A 23 -4.36 7.52 -13.01
CA PRO A 23 -3.71 6.59 -13.92
C PRO A 23 -4.71 5.53 -14.38
N GLU A 24 -4.44 4.96 -15.55
CA GLU A 24 -5.25 3.87 -16.10
C GLU A 24 -5.31 2.68 -15.12
N ALA A 25 -6.51 2.14 -14.93
CA ALA A 25 -6.76 1.01 -14.03
C ALA A 25 -6.26 -0.30 -14.65
N ARG A 26 -4.94 -0.53 -14.52
CA ARG A 26 -4.25 -1.75 -14.91
C ARG A 26 -3.41 -2.31 -13.77
N PRO A 27 -3.21 -3.64 -13.71
CA PRO A 27 -2.37 -4.28 -12.71
C PRO A 27 -0.96 -3.69 -12.69
N ARG A 28 -0.39 -3.57 -11.49
CA ARG A 28 0.93 -2.95 -11.27
C ARG A 28 1.60 -3.50 -10.02
N ASP A 29 2.92 -3.41 -9.99
CA ASP A 29 3.70 -3.71 -8.79
C ASP A 29 3.47 -2.64 -7.73
N VAL A 30 3.26 -3.08 -6.49
CA VAL A 30 2.97 -2.20 -5.35
C VAL A 30 3.96 -2.47 -4.24
N PHE A 31 4.66 -1.41 -3.83
CA PHE A 31 5.61 -1.43 -2.73
C PHE A 31 5.01 -0.67 -1.54
N VAL A 32 4.89 -1.34 -0.39
CA VAL A 32 4.35 -0.75 0.84
C VAL A 32 5.47 -0.55 1.85
N TYR A 33 5.64 0.68 2.34
CA TYR A 33 6.68 1.03 3.30
C TYR A 33 6.07 1.34 4.67
N PHE A 34 6.63 0.76 5.72
CA PHE A 34 6.25 1.04 7.11
C PHE A 34 7.23 2.04 7.71
N ILE A 35 6.81 3.31 7.85
CA ILE A 35 7.68 4.42 8.25
C ILE A 35 7.03 5.18 9.43
N HIS A 36 6.94 4.54 10.60
CA HIS A 36 6.37 5.14 11.82
C HIS A 36 7.29 4.89 13.03
N GLU A 37 7.67 5.97 13.73
CA GLU A 37 8.18 6.22 15.11
C GLU A 37 8.88 5.09 15.90
N GLY A 38 9.47 4.13 15.24
CA GLY A 38 10.26 3.08 15.87
C GLY A 38 10.71 2.09 14.82
N LYS A 39 11.97 2.20 14.39
CA LYS A 39 12.58 1.25 13.45
C LYS A 39 12.43 -0.21 13.89
N LEU A 40 12.26 -0.42 15.20
CA LEU A 40 12.02 -1.73 15.80
C LEU A 40 10.68 -2.38 15.40
N ARG A 41 9.62 -1.59 15.17
CA ARG A 41 8.27 -2.11 14.89
C ARG A 41 7.96 -2.26 13.40
N ALA A 42 8.68 -1.54 12.54
CA ALA A 42 8.46 -1.59 11.09
C ALA A 42 8.63 -3.00 10.49
N PRO A 43 9.66 -3.81 10.88
CA PRO A 43 9.79 -5.18 10.39
C PRO A 43 8.59 -6.06 10.78
N ALA A 44 8.12 -5.96 12.03
CA ALA A 44 6.98 -6.73 12.51
C ALA A 44 5.70 -6.40 11.73
N ALA A 45 5.46 -5.12 11.43
CA ALA A 45 4.32 -4.70 10.62
C ALA A 45 4.41 -5.22 9.17
N ALA A 46 5.61 -5.19 8.57
CA ALA A 46 5.83 -5.73 7.23
C ALA A 46 5.60 -7.24 7.17
N MET A 47 6.15 -8.00 8.12
CA MET A 47 5.92 -9.45 8.23
C MET A 47 4.44 -9.78 8.41
N ALA A 48 3.76 -9.09 9.33
CA ALA A 48 2.33 -9.29 9.54
C ALA A 48 1.48 -8.93 8.30
N LEU A 49 1.90 -7.96 7.49
CA LEU A 49 1.25 -7.68 6.21
C LEU A 49 1.48 -8.80 5.20
N ILE A 50 2.71 -9.31 5.07
CA ILE A 50 3.05 -10.43 4.17
C ILE A 50 2.21 -11.66 4.53
N GLU A 51 2.14 -12.03 5.81
CA GLU A 51 1.32 -13.17 6.29
C GLU A 51 -0.16 -13.03 5.92
N ARG A 52 -0.71 -11.81 5.94
CA ARG A 52 -2.10 -11.54 5.55
C ARG A 52 -2.33 -11.57 4.04
N LEU A 53 -1.27 -11.36 3.26
CA LEU A 53 -1.34 -11.37 1.81
C LEU A 53 -1.25 -12.79 1.24
N GLY A 54 -0.54 -13.69 1.92
CA GLY A 54 -0.49 -15.13 1.61
C GLY A 54 0.40 -15.45 0.43
#